data_AF-A0A838D9P2-F1
#
_entry.id   AF-A0A838D9P2-F1
#
_cell.length_a   1.000
_cell.length_b   1.000
_cell.length_c   1.000
_cell.angle_alpha   90.00
_cell.angle_beta   90.00
_cell.angle_gamma   90.00
#
_symmetry.space_group_name_H-M   'P 1'
#
loop_
_entity.id
_entity.type
_entity.pdbx_description
1 polymer ?
#
loop_
_entity_poly.entity_id
_entity_poly.type
_entity_poly.pdbx_seq_one_letter_code
_entity_poly.pdbx_strand_id
1 'polypeptide(L)'
;MFLPKRIASYGQIVVDKTSMMCKEWEEGSIMDIHKEMMNLTLRIICKSIMNYEIDSEEASKFSSALEVSKKYFKRLQHPIGHILDHFEILPEVSKSRESVKTLDSIVYQLVEDRKKTISIDDGVG
;
A
#
# COMPACT_ATOMS: atom_id res chain seq x y z
N MET A 1 -13.24 19.48 -3.41
CA MET A 1 -12.78 20.84 -3.05
C MET A 1 -11.50 20.69 -2.24
N PHE A 2 -10.36 21.14 -2.77
CA PHE A 2 -9.07 21.09 -2.08
C PHE A 2 -9.06 22.11 -0.94
N LEU A 3 -9.14 21.67 0.32
CA LEU A 3 -9.01 22.57 1.47
C LEU A 3 -7.52 22.74 1.83
N PRO A 4 -6.96 23.96 1.77
CA PRO A 4 -5.55 24.23 2.10
C PRO A 4 -5.11 23.70 3.48
N LYS A 5 -6.02 23.73 4.47
CA LYS A 5 -5.78 23.17 5.82
C LYS A 5 -5.47 21.67 5.81
N ARG A 6 -6.03 20.89 4.88
CA ARG A 6 -5.72 19.45 4.75
C ARG A 6 -4.38 19.22 4.04
N ILE A 7 -4.01 20.07 3.08
CA ILE A 7 -2.73 19.96 2.37
C ILE A 7 -1.56 20.23 3.32
N ALA A 8 -1.67 21.24 4.20
CA ALA A 8 -0.64 21.54 5.19
C ALA A 8 -0.39 20.35 6.15
N SER A 9 -1.45 19.66 6.58
CA SER A 9 -1.30 18.44 7.40
C SER A 9 -0.66 17.28 6.64
N TYR A 10 -0.89 17.15 5.33
CA TYR A 10 -0.26 16.11 4.52
C TYR A 10 1.21 16.40 4.23
N GLY A 11 1.57 17.68 4.06
CA GLY A 11 2.96 18.08 3.85
C GLY A 11 3.88 17.60 4.98
N GLN A 12 3.45 17.76 6.24
CA GLN A 12 4.23 17.27 7.38
C GLN A 12 4.38 15.74 7.36
N ILE A 13 3.30 15.01 7.05
CA ILE A 13 3.34 13.55 6.94
C ILE A 13 4.35 13.10 5.86
N VAL A 14 4.37 13.77 4.71
CA VAL A 14 5.32 13.46 3.63
C VAL A 14 6.76 13.68 4.10
N VAL A 15 7.04 14.81 4.75
CA VAL A 15 8.38 15.14 5.28
C VAL A 15 8.80 14.11 6.33
N ASP A 16 7.94 13.80 7.29
CA ASP A 16 8.25 12.87 8.37
C ASP A 16 8.55 11.46 7.84
N LYS A 17 7.70 10.94 6.94
CA LYS A 17 7.89 9.61 6.36
C LYS A 17 9.11 9.51 5.47
N THR A 18 9.39 10.55 4.69
CA THR A 18 10.61 10.60 3.87
C THR A 18 11.85 10.64 4.76
N SER A 19 11.82 11.46 5.82
CA SER A 19 12.93 11.57 6.77
C SER A 19 13.20 10.26 7.51
N MET A 20 12.16 9.53 7.90
CA MET A 20 12.32 8.20 8.51
C MET A 20 12.94 7.20 7.53
N MET A 21 12.45 7.16 6.28
CA MET A 21 13.02 6.29 5.24
C MET A 21 14.51 6.59 5.00
N CYS A 22 14.89 7.85 4.85
CA CYS A 22 16.30 8.22 4.63
C CYS A 22 17.22 7.88 5.81
N LYS A 23 16.70 7.80 7.04
CA LYS A 23 17.48 7.37 8.22
C LYS A 23 17.80 5.88 8.24
N GLU A 24 17.00 5.07 7.53
CA GLU A 24 17.22 3.63 7.39
C GLU A 24 18.27 3.33 6.31
N TRP A 25 18.67 4.32 5.51
CA TRP A 25 19.62 4.14 4.42
C TRP A 25 21.07 4.29 4.87
N GLU A 26 21.91 3.35 4.47
CA GLU A 26 23.35 3.37 4.74
C GLU A 26 24.13 4.00 3.57
N GLU A 27 25.19 4.74 3.90
CA GLU A 27 26.05 5.37 2.89
C GLU A 27 26.71 4.31 2.00
N GLY A 28 26.65 4.51 0.68
CA GLY A 28 27.19 3.57 -0.31
C GLY A 28 26.28 2.37 -0.62
N SER A 29 25.10 2.26 0.00
CA SER A 29 24.15 1.18 -0.30
C SER A 29 23.53 1.33 -1.71
N ILE A 30 23.35 0.20 -2.40
CA ILE A 30 22.60 0.13 -3.67
C ILE A 30 21.18 -0.35 -3.34
N MET A 31 20.18 0.44 -3.69
CA MET A 31 18.76 0.15 -3.41
C MET A 31 17.90 0.24 -4.66
N ASP A 32 16.78 -0.49 -4.65
CA ASP A 32 15.73 -0.38 -5.64
C ASP A 32 14.83 0.82 -5.32
N ILE A 33 15.10 1.96 -5.96
CA ILE A 33 14.36 3.20 -5.71
C ILE A 33 12.87 3.09 -6.04
N HIS A 34 12.48 2.22 -6.98
CA HIS A 34 11.08 2.03 -7.32
C HIS A 34 10.34 1.37 -6.16
N LYS A 35 10.94 0.34 -5.55
CA LYS A 35 10.41 -0.31 -4.34
C LYS A 35 10.33 0.64 -3.16
N GLU A 36 11.39 1.41 -2.91
CA GLU A 36 11.43 2.39 -1.81
C GLU A 36 10.34 3.46 -1.97
N MET A 37 10.17 4.02 -3.18
CA MET A 37 9.14 5.02 -3.44
C MET A 37 7.72 4.45 -3.31
N MET A 38 7.51 3.19 -3.68
CA MET A 38 6.23 2.51 -3.45
C MET A 38 5.92 2.37 -1.95
N ASN A 39 6.89 1.89 -1.16
CA ASN A 39 6.75 1.77 0.29
C ASN A 39 6.46 3.13 0.95
N LEU A 40 7.20 4.17 0.57
CA LEU A 40 7.00 5.53 1.06
C LEU A 40 5.60 6.06 0.73
N THR A 41 5.16 5.88 -0.52
CA THR A 41 3.83 6.33 -0.97
C THR A 41 2.71 5.67 -0.17
N LEU A 42 2.83 4.35 0.06
CA LEU A 42 1.86 3.62 0.87
C LEU A 42 1.81 4.15 2.31
N ARG A 43 2.98 4.28 2.96
CA ARG A 43 3.09 4.82 4.34
C ARG A 43 2.44 6.20 4.43
N ILE A 44 2.66 7.07 3.44
CA ILE A 44 2.04 8.40 3.39
C ILE A 44 0.52 8.30 3.26
N ILE A 45 -0.01 7.47 2.36
CA ILE A 45 -1.46 7.34 2.15
C ILE A 45 -2.15 6.75 3.38
N CYS A 46 -1.61 5.68 3.96
CA CYS A 46 -2.11 5.07 5.19
C CYS A 46 -2.15 6.09 6.33
N LYS A 47 -1.09 6.88 6.51
CA LYS A 47 -1.05 7.91 7.54
C LYS A 47 -2.01 9.07 7.24
N SER A 48 -2.04 9.54 6.00
CA SER A 48 -2.81 10.73 5.59
C SER A 48 -4.32 10.50 5.59
N ILE A 49 -4.77 9.35 5.09
CA ILE A 49 -6.20 9.04 4.99
C ILE A 49 -6.67 8.37 6.27
N MET A 50 -5.91 7.40 6.78
CA MET A 50 -6.37 6.49 7.81
C MET A 50 -5.84 6.82 9.22
N ASN A 51 -4.85 7.71 9.34
CA ASN A 51 -4.06 7.96 10.56
C ASN A 51 -3.40 6.69 11.11
N TYR A 52 -3.14 5.71 10.24
CA TYR A 52 -2.53 4.44 10.58
C TYR A 52 -1.03 4.45 10.28
N GLU A 53 -0.26 3.83 11.16
CA GLU A 53 1.17 3.58 10.95
C GLU A 53 1.36 2.14 10.49
N ILE A 54 1.63 1.96 9.19
CA ILE A 54 1.97 0.66 8.63
C ILE A 54 3.43 0.35 8.90
N ASP A 55 3.69 -0.87 9.37
CA ASP A 55 5.05 -1.31 9.62
C ASP A 55 5.79 -1.62 8.30
N SER A 56 7.10 -1.84 8.40
CA SER A 56 7.94 -2.08 7.22
C SER A 56 7.64 -3.41 6.52
N GLU A 57 7.26 -4.44 7.28
CA GLU A 57 6.98 -5.77 6.76
C GLU A 57 5.65 -5.78 5.99
N GLU A 58 4.58 -5.22 6.58
CA GLU A 58 3.28 -5.01 5.96
C GLU A 58 3.39 -4.14 4.70
N ALA A 59 4.17 -3.06 4.76
CA ALA A 59 4.41 -2.22 3.59
C ALA A 59 5.11 -2.98 2.46
N SER A 60 6.13 -3.79 2.80
CA SER A 60 6.83 -4.64 1.82
C SER A 60 5.94 -5.73 1.22
N LYS A 61 5.07 -6.35 2.04
CA LYS A 61 4.06 -7.32 1.58
C LYS A 61 3.08 -6.67 0.61
N PHE A 62 2.56 -5.49 0.96
CA PHE A 62 1.68 -4.73 0.08
C PHE A 62 2.37 -4.36 -1.24
N SER A 63 3.58 -3.83 -1.19
CA SER A 63 4.36 -3.48 -2.37
C SER A 63 4.57 -4.69 -3.28
N SER A 64 4.87 -5.85 -2.71
CA SER A 64 5.09 -7.09 -3.47
C SER A 64 3.81 -7.59 -4.13
N ALA A 65 2.70 -7.59 -3.39
CA ALA A 65 1.39 -7.96 -3.92
C ALA A 65 0.96 -7.01 -5.06
N LEU A 66 1.18 -5.69 -4.89
CA LEU A 66 0.83 -4.71 -5.92
C LEU A 66 1.63 -4.92 -7.21
N GLU A 67 2.91 -5.25 -7.12
CA GLU A 67 3.74 -5.55 -8.30
C GLU A 67 3.26 -6.81 -9.04
N VAL A 68 2.84 -7.85 -8.31
CA VAL A 68 2.24 -9.05 -8.92
C VAL A 68 0.94 -8.70 -9.64
N SER A 69 0.06 -7.91 -9.00
CA SER A 69 -1.20 -7.46 -9.61
C SER A 69 -0.94 -6.60 -10.86
N LYS A 70 0.06 -5.70 -10.83
CA LYS A 70 0.46 -4.87 -11.96
C LYS A 70 1.01 -5.69 -13.13
N LYS A 71 1.87 -6.68 -12.86
CA LYS A 71 2.39 -7.60 -13.89
C LYS A 71 1.25 -8.37 -14.55
N TYR A 72 0.31 -8.85 -13.76
CA TYR A 72 -0.86 -9.57 -14.26
C TYR A 72 -1.81 -8.66 -15.06
N PHE A 73 -2.03 -7.42 -14.60
CA PHE A 73 -2.83 -6.44 -15.34
C PHE A 73 -2.24 -6.14 -16.73
N LYS A 74 -0.90 -5.98 -16.84
CA LYS A 74 -0.22 -5.85 -18.13
C LYS A 74 -0.45 -7.06 -19.04
N ARG A 75 -0.53 -8.26 -18.47
CA ARG A 75 -0.82 -9.49 -19.21
C ARG A 75 -2.27 -9.54 -19.71
N LEU A 76 -3.22 -9.03 -18.94
CA LEU A 76 -4.61 -8.89 -19.37
C LEU A 76 -4.79 -7.90 -20.53
N GLN A 77 -3.94 -6.86 -20.59
CA GLN A 77 -3.94 -5.91 -21.72
C GLN A 77 -3.45 -6.52 -23.04
N HIS A 78 -2.88 -7.73 -23.03
CA HIS A 78 -2.52 -8.43 -24.26
C HIS A 78 -3.78 -9.01 -24.95
N PRO A 79 -3.84 -9.09 -26.30
CA PRO A 79 -5.03 -9.55 -27.03
C PRO A 79 -5.53 -10.96 -26.66
N ILE A 80 -4.64 -11.81 -26.14
CA ILE A 80 -4.92 -13.20 -25.72
C ILE A 80 -5.07 -13.29 -24.18
N GLY A 81 -4.81 -12.20 -23.45
CA GLY A 81 -4.79 -12.14 -21.98
C GLY A 81 -6.12 -12.50 -21.33
N HIS A 82 -7.24 -12.03 -21.90
CA HIS A 82 -8.58 -12.35 -21.43
C HIS A 82 -8.96 -13.83 -21.56
N ILE A 83 -8.40 -14.53 -22.55
CA ILE A 83 -8.66 -15.96 -22.77
C ILE A 83 -7.90 -16.79 -21.73
N LEU A 84 -6.65 -16.42 -21.46
CA LEU A 84 -5.81 -17.08 -20.46
C LEU A 84 -6.32 -16.87 -19.02
N ASP A 85 -7.07 -15.80 -18.77
CA ASP A 85 -7.62 -15.50 -17.45
C ASP A 85 -8.72 -16.45 -16.99
N HIS A 86 -9.42 -17.08 -17.94
CA HIS A 86 -10.47 -18.05 -17.65
C HIS A 86 -9.91 -19.41 -17.19
N PHE A 87 -8.60 -19.64 -17.36
CA PHE A 87 -7.94 -20.87 -16.95
C PHE A 87 -7.32 -20.72 -15.55
N GLU A 88 -8.13 -20.95 -14.52
CA GLU A 88 -7.74 -20.87 -13.10
C GLU A 88 -6.58 -21.80 -12.71
N ILE A 89 -6.31 -22.83 -13.51
CA ILE A 89 -5.24 -23.82 -13.31
C ILE A 89 -3.85 -23.18 -13.54
N LEU A 90 -3.77 -22.00 -14.17
CA LEU A 90 -2.48 -21.33 -14.43
C LEU A 90 -1.90 -20.73 -13.14
N PRO A 91 -0.65 -21.07 -12.76
CA PRO A 91 -0.04 -20.61 -11.51
C PRO A 91 0.01 -19.09 -11.36
N GLU A 92 0.18 -18.36 -12.45
CA GLU A 92 0.21 -16.90 -12.44
C GLU A 92 -1.18 -16.25 -12.20
N VAL A 93 -2.28 -16.93 -12.56
CA VAL A 93 -3.65 -16.46 -12.25
C VAL A 93 -3.91 -16.60 -10.75
N SER A 94 -3.54 -17.75 -10.18
CA SER A 94 -3.66 -18.01 -8.74
C SER A 94 -2.85 -16.99 -7.91
N LYS A 95 -1.57 -16.78 -8.24
CA LYS A 95 -0.72 -15.78 -7.56
C LYS A 95 -1.26 -14.35 -7.64
N SER A 96 -1.87 -13.98 -8.78
CA SER A 96 -2.50 -12.66 -8.92
C SER A 96 -3.71 -12.52 -7.99
N ARG A 97 -4.58 -13.54 -7.92
CA ARG A 97 -5.73 -13.54 -7.01
C ARG A 97 -5.31 -13.50 -5.53
N GLU A 98 -4.27 -14.25 -5.17
CA GLU A 98 -3.68 -14.22 -3.82
C GLU A 98 -3.12 -12.83 -3.48
N SER A 99 -2.49 -12.18 -4.45
CA SER A 99 -1.98 -10.81 -4.28
C SER A 99 -3.12 -9.82 -4.06
N VAL A 100 -4.21 -9.91 -4.82
CA VAL A 100 -5.41 -9.09 -4.59
C VAL A 100 -5.99 -9.33 -3.19
N LYS A 101 -6.09 -10.59 -2.75
CA LYS A 101 -6.54 -10.91 -1.39
C LYS A 101 -5.64 -10.30 -0.31
N THR A 102 -4.34 -10.26 -0.55
CA THR A 102 -3.37 -9.66 0.39
C THR A 102 -3.54 -8.14 0.46
N LEU A 103 -3.73 -7.48 -0.69
CA LEU A 103 -4.04 -6.05 -0.75
C LEU A 103 -5.35 -5.75 -0.01
N ASP A 104 -6.39 -6.54 -0.26
CA ASP A 104 -7.70 -6.41 0.38
C ASP A 104 -7.59 -6.61 1.89
N SER A 105 -6.91 -7.66 2.37
CA SER A 105 -6.80 -7.93 3.81
C SER A 105 -6.12 -6.79 4.55
N ILE A 106 -5.05 -6.23 3.98
CA ILE A 106 -4.36 -5.08 4.56
C ILE A 106 -5.32 -3.89 4.61
N VAL A 107 -6.03 -3.57 3.52
CA VAL A 107 -7.01 -2.47 3.50
C VAL A 107 -8.13 -2.68 4.52
N TYR A 108 -8.68 -3.89 4.64
CA TYR A 108 -9.77 -4.19 5.57
C TYR A 108 -9.31 -4.11 7.03
N GLN A 109 -8.13 -4.62 7.36
CA GLN A 109 -7.55 -4.47 8.70
C GLN A 109 -7.40 -3.01 9.09
N LEU A 110 -6.86 -2.19 8.17
CA LEU A 110 -6.72 -0.74 8.38
C LEU A 110 -8.07 -0.05 8.66
N VAL A 111 -9.12 -0.45 7.92
CA VAL A 111 -10.48 0.08 8.10
C VAL A 111 -11.07 -0.34 9.45
N GLU A 112 -10.88 -1.60 9.86
CA GLU A 112 -11.36 -2.10 11.14
C GLU A 112 -10.69 -1.40 12.32
N ASP A 113 -9.38 -1.20 12.28
CA ASP A 113 -8.66 -0.55 13.38
C ASP A 113 -9.02 0.92 13.52
N ARG A 114 -9.30 1.60 12.40
CA ARG A 114 -9.87 2.95 12.43
C ARG A 114 -11.25 2.98 13.08
N LYS A 115 -12.13 2.02 12.76
CA LYS A 115 -13.47 1.94 13.37
C LYS A 115 -13.39 1.76 14.89
N LYS A 116 -12.49 0.89 15.37
CA LYS A 116 -12.26 0.69 16.81
C LYS A 116 -11.83 1.98 17.51
N THR A 117 -10.90 2.71 16.90
CA THR A 117 -10.38 3.97 17.46
C THR A 117 -11.49 5.02 17.61
N ILE A 118 -12.40 5.13 16.64
CA ILE A 118 -13.55 6.04 16.70
C ILE A 118 -14.53 5.61 17.81
N SER A 119 -14.85 4.31 17.92
CA SER A 119 -15.78 3.82 18.95
C SER A 119 -15.26 3.94 20.39
N ILE A 120 -13.94 4.04 20.59
CA ILE A 120 -13.34 4.25 21.92
C ILE A 120 -13.42 5.73 22.34
N ASP A 121 -13.33 6.66 21.38
CA ASP A 121 -13.46 8.10 21.61
C ASP A 121 -14.91 8.50 21.93
N ASP A 122 -15.89 7.83 21.30
CA ASP A 122 -17.32 8.04 21.54
C ASP A 122 -17.83 7.43 22.88
N GLY A 123 -16.97 6.74 23.64
CA GLY A 123 -17.30 6.03 24.89
C GLY A 123 -16.84 6.72 26.18
N VAL A 124 -16.24 7.91 26.09
CA VAL A 124 -15.88 8.73 27.26
C VAL A 124 -16.79 9.96 27.29
N GLY A 125 -17.99 9.76 27.84
CA GLY A 125 -18.96 10.79 28.19
C GLY A 125 -19.56 10.51 29.56
#